data_AF-A0A3B9Z9J8-F1
#
_entry.id   AF-A0A3B9Z9J8-F1
#
_cell.length_a   1.000
_cell.length_b   1.000
_cell.length_c   1.000
_cell.angle_alpha   90.00
_cell.angle_beta   90.00
_cell.angle_gamma   90.00
#
_symmetry.space_group_name_H-M   'P 1'
#
loop_
_entity.id
_entity.type
_entity.pdbx_description
1 polymer ?
#
loop_
_entity_poly.entity_id
_entity_poly.type
_entity_poly.pdbx_seq_one_letter_code
_entity_poly.pdbx_strand_id
1 'polypeptide(L)' 'GDVECENKIKEETTATSRCMPFEQEEISDKCVCCGKPAKKMVYWGKAY' A
#
# COMPACT_ATOMS: atom_id res chain seq x y z
N GLY A 1 -0.31 -6.01 -4.70
CA GLY A 1 -0.23 -6.95 -3.58
C GLY A 1 0.91 -7.87 -3.84
N ASP A 2 2.11 -7.32 -3.75
CA ASP A 2 3.37 -8.02 -3.99
C ASP A 2 4.09 -7.96 -2.66
N VAL A 3 4.43 -9.13 -2.09
CA VAL A 3 4.95 -9.22 -0.72
C VAL A 3 6.28 -8.48 -0.59
N GLU A 4 7.10 -8.45 -1.65
CA GLU A 4 8.34 -7.68 -1.64
C GLU A 4 8.09 -6.18 -1.50
N CYS A 5 7.03 -5.67 -2.14
CA CYS A 5 6.64 -4.27 -2.03
C CYS A 5 6.14 -3.93 -0.62
N GLU A 6 5.41 -4.83 0.05
CA GLU A 6 4.93 -4.59 1.41
C GLU A 6 6.09 -4.62 2.42
N ASN A 7 7.04 -5.55 2.25
CA ASN A 7 8.24 -5.60 3.07
C ASN A 7 9.09 -4.35 2.91
N LYS A 8 9.28 -3.88 1.67
CA LYS A 8 10.03 -2.64 1.41
C LYS A 8 9.39 -1.42 2.05
N ILE A 9 8.06 -1.27 1.97
CA ILE A 9 7.33 -0.19 2.66
C ILE A 9 7.54 -0.31 4.18
N LYS A 10 7.47 -1.52 4.74
CA LYS A 10 7.68 -1.72 6.18
C LYS A 10 9.12 -1.39 6.61
N GLU A 11 10.12 -1.75 5.82
CA GLU A 11 11.52 -1.44 6.12
C GLU A 11 11.85 0.05 5.98
N GLU A 12 11.38 0.69 4.90
CA GLU A 12 11.68 2.10 4.62
C GLU A 12 10.83 3.05 5.47
N THR A 13 9.57 2.71 5.72
CA THR A 13 8.59 3.63 6.33
C THR A 13 8.01 3.14 7.65
N THR A 14 8.36 1.94 8.13
CA THR A 14 7.75 1.33 9.33
C THR A 14 6.22 1.18 9.28
N ALA A 15 5.58 1.50 8.15
CA ALA A 15 4.14 1.42 7.98
C ALA A 15 3.75 0.02 7.49
N THR A 16 2.62 -0.48 7.97
CA THR A 16 2.03 -1.74 7.51
C THR A 16 0.70 -1.50 6.81
N SER A 17 0.30 -2.44 5.95
CA SER A 17 -1.01 -2.46 5.31
C SER A 17 -2.08 -2.73 6.38
N ARG A 18 -3.01 -1.80 6.57
CA ARG A 18 -4.00 -1.86 7.66
C ARG A 18 -5.36 -2.36 7.19
N CYS A 19 -5.95 -1.67 6.23
CA CYS A 19 -7.29 -1.95 5.77
C CYS A 19 -7.44 -1.56 4.30
N MET A 20 -8.20 -2.38 3.59
CA MET A 20 -8.65 -2.08 2.23
C MET A 20 -10.07 -1.51 2.34
N PRO A 21 -10.29 -0.23 2.00
CA PRO A 21 -11.64 0.33 2.02
C PRO A 21 -12.54 -0.43 1.05
N PHE A 22 -13.81 -0.59 1.46
CA PHE A 22 -14.86 -1.18 0.64
C PHE A 22 -15.21 -0.29 -0.56
N GLU A 23 -15.20 1.03 -0.34
CA GLU A 23 -15.33 2.03 -1.40
C GLU A 23 -13.93 2.32 -1.96
N GLN A 24 -13.66 1.80 -3.15
CA GLN A 24 -12.37 1.94 -3.84
C GLN A 24 -12.39 3.23 -4.67
N GLU A 25 -12.02 4.36 -4.08
CA GLU A 25 -11.76 5.57 -4.86
C GLU A 25 -10.45 5.41 -5.66
N GLU A 26 -10.51 5.65 -6.97
CA GLU A 26 -9.34 5.64 -7.85
C GLU A 26 -8.53 6.93 -7.67
N ILE A 27 -7.67 6.94 -6.66
CA ILE A 27 -6.77 8.07 -6.39
C ILE A 27 -5.50 7.97 -7.27
N SER A 28 -5.05 6.77 -7.60
CA SER A 28 -3.84 6.54 -8.40
C SER A 28 -3.82 5.14 -9.01
N ASP A 29 -3.49 5.06 -10.30
CA ASP A 29 -3.31 3.80 -11.02
C ASP A 29 -1.98 3.12 -10.72
N LYS A 30 -1.08 3.77 -9.98
CA LYS A 30 0.27 3.28 -9.69
C LYS A 30 0.51 3.16 -8.20
N CYS A 31 1.19 2.08 -7.82
CA CYS A 31 1.61 1.83 -6.45
C CYS A 31 2.68 2.85 -6.02
N VAL A 32 2.47 3.46 -4.85
CA VAL A 32 3.35 4.49 -4.26
C VAL A 32 4.80 4.01 -4.01
N CYS A 33 5.02 2.71 -3.82
CA CYS A 33 6.35 2.17 -3.52
C CYS A 33 7.07 1.60 -4.76
N CYS A 34 6.39 0.80 -5.59
CA CYS A 34 7.03 0.10 -6.70
C CYS A 34 6.68 0.64 -8.09
N GLY A 35 5.77 1.61 -8.20
CA GLY A 35 5.33 2.17 -9.49
C GLY A 35 4.53 1.20 -10.38
N LYS A 36 4.36 -0.06 -9.97
CA LYS A 36 3.53 -1.06 -10.65
C LYS A 36 2.04 -0.66 -10.60
N PRO A 37 1.20 -1.13 -11.55
CA PRO A 37 -0.22 -0.80 -11.57
C PRO A 37 -0.92 -1.24 -10.26
N ALA A 38 -1.58 -0.29 -9.60
CA ALA A 38 -2.32 -0.52 -8.37
C ALA A 38 -3.71 -1.06 -8.71
N LYS A 39 -3.99 -2.30 -8.27
CA LYS A 39 -5.31 -2.92 -8.48
C LYS A 39 -6.34 -2.54 -7.43
N LYS A 40 -5.88 -2.16 -6.24
CA LYS A 40 -6.73 -1.83 -5.09
C LYS A 40 -6.05 -0.78 -4.20
N MET A 41 -6.82 0.15 -3.67
CA MET A 41 -6.40 1.11 -2.64
C MET A 41 -6.29 0.40 -1.29
N VAL A 42 -5.21 0.67 -0.55
CA VAL A 42 -4.96 0.14 0.80
C VAL A 42 -4.44 1.28 1.67
N TYR A 43 -4.95 1.39 2.89
CA TYR A 43 -4.44 2.33 3.87
C TYR A 43 -3.16 1.80 4.53
N TRP A 44 -2.14 2.65 4.51
CA TRP A 44 -0.84 2.41 5.15
C TRP A 44 -0.75 3.23 6.43
N GLY A 45 -0.27 2.63 7.51
CA GLY A 45 -0.08 3.34 8.78
C GLY A 45 1.00 2.69 9.63
N LYS A 46 1.70 3.51 10.43
CA LYS A 46 2.59 3.02 11.49
C LYS A 46 1.76 2.57 12.68
N ALA A 47 1.98 1.34 13.15
CA ALA A 47 1.41 0.84 14.40
C ALA A 47 2.50 0.81 15.48
N TYR A 48 2.11 1.12 16.71
CA TYR A 48 2.97 1.13 17.91
C TYR A 48 3.55 -0.26 18.21
#